data_AF-A0A8H7VMM9-F1
#
_entry.id   AF-A0A8H7VMM9-F1
#
_cell.length_a   1.000
_cell.length_b   1.000
_cell.length_c   1.000
_cell.angle_alpha   90.00
_cell.angle_beta   90.00
_cell.angle_gamma   90.00
#
_symmetry.space_group_name_H-M   'P 1'
#
loop_
_entity.id
_entity.type
_entity.pdbx_description
1 polymer ?
#
loop_
_entity_poly.entity_id
_entity_poly.type
_entity_poly.pdbx_seq_one_letter_code
_entity_poly.pdbx_strand_id
1 'polypeptide(L)'
;MNHNNYELPSIYNQKTEHYEAVDEQQQQDDSFDLRMGPSQQQGLLLDDNKNNISGPPLQRHDNKDRQLVWLLLVTPLLVLIFTAVPAIASLPTIGSMTSGNAIWRLIDPIFTLPPFLFIMFCADVTRYHTGSSSTFIWLLWAIGAGIYVQGHGVHLSAALFKHPVEDFMTVHNQTLGSNAGLVEELESIYSYMRNLWEHLIGHYMYAVGAVIMSWTQIAAFCNQTHESLTIGYQVLFCIASLIYGLLIGAIAIDFPGGCYVGLPYTIIFGALCALLMISRREKDLKYGGLLTLGHRMVLQYYLGASIVGFVIIIGWVGKYGFANRTVLDI
;
A
#
# COMPACT_ATOMS: atom_id res chain seq x y z
N MET A 1 -39.32 18.21 -20.56
CA MET A 1 -38.02 18.18 -21.25
C MET A 1 -37.29 16.95 -20.74
N ASN A 2 -37.03 15.97 -21.62
CA ASN A 2 -36.47 14.67 -21.26
C ASN A 2 -34.99 14.81 -20.88
N HIS A 3 -34.64 14.31 -19.69
CA HIS A 3 -33.25 14.07 -19.29
C HIS A 3 -32.68 12.93 -20.15
N ASN A 4 -31.78 13.28 -21.06
CA ASN A 4 -30.93 12.32 -21.74
C ASN A 4 -29.86 11.84 -20.74
N ASN A 5 -30.05 10.64 -20.20
CA ASN A 5 -28.99 9.89 -19.52
C ASN A 5 -27.96 9.46 -20.56
N TYR A 6 -26.89 10.23 -20.69
CA TYR A 6 -25.72 9.81 -21.45
C TYR A 6 -24.83 8.98 -20.51
N GLU A 7 -25.05 7.66 -20.49
CA GLU A 7 -24.08 6.72 -19.92
C GLU A 7 -22.98 6.47 -20.95
N LEU A 8 -21.72 6.52 -20.50
CA LEU A 8 -20.57 6.11 -21.30
C LEU A 8 -20.77 4.67 -21.79
N PRO A 9 -20.35 4.33 -23.03
CA PRO A 9 -20.50 2.98 -23.56
C PRO A 9 -19.67 2.00 -22.73
N SER A 10 -20.33 1.26 -21.84
CA SER A 10 -19.72 0.10 -21.21
C SER A 10 -19.69 -1.02 -22.26
N ILE A 11 -18.51 -1.60 -22.48
CA ILE A 11 -18.30 -2.78 -23.37
C ILE A 11 -19.14 -3.99 -22.90
N TYR A 12 -19.76 -3.90 -21.72
CA TYR A 12 -20.57 -4.94 -21.09
C TYR A 12 -22.09 -4.78 -21.28
N ASN A 13 -22.57 -3.74 -21.98
CA ASN A 13 -24.01 -3.53 -22.21
C ASN A 13 -24.53 -4.07 -23.55
N GLN A 14 -23.81 -4.99 -24.22
CA GLN A 14 -24.42 -5.81 -25.28
C GLN A 14 -25.26 -6.94 -24.65
N LYS A 15 -26.49 -6.60 -24.26
CA LYS A 15 -27.51 -7.59 -23.90
C LYS A 15 -27.87 -8.43 -25.12
N THR A 16 -27.52 -9.70 -25.02
CA THR A 16 -28.25 -10.87 -25.51
C THR A 16 -29.73 -10.60 -25.71
N GLU A 17 -30.20 -10.53 -26.97
CA GLU A 17 -31.60 -10.74 -27.37
C GLU A 17 -31.69 -10.81 -28.91
N HIS A 18 -31.50 -12.02 -29.45
CA HIS A 18 -32.23 -12.58 -30.59
C HIS A 18 -31.54 -13.88 -31.04
N TYR A 19 -32.25 -15.01 -30.90
CA TYR A 19 -32.57 -15.98 -31.95
C TYR A 19 -33.09 -17.26 -31.31
N GLU A 20 -34.42 -17.45 -31.34
CA GLU A 20 -35.03 -18.77 -31.30
C GLU A 20 -35.06 -19.35 -32.72
N ALA A 21 -34.61 -20.61 -32.80
CA ALA A 21 -35.03 -21.69 -33.69
C ALA A 21 -35.11 -21.46 -35.22
N VAL A 22 -34.11 -21.98 -35.95
CA VAL A 22 -34.33 -22.76 -37.18
C VAL A 22 -33.41 -23.98 -37.16
N ASP A 23 -34.02 -25.16 -37.29
CA ASP A 23 -33.40 -26.48 -37.32
C ASP A 23 -32.66 -26.80 -38.63
N GLU A 24 -31.68 -27.69 -38.47
CA GLU A 24 -31.20 -28.76 -39.37
C GLU A 24 -30.23 -28.50 -40.56
N GLN A 25 -29.09 -29.23 -40.45
CA GLN A 25 -28.25 -29.90 -41.45
C GLN A 25 -27.13 -29.14 -42.20
N GLN A 26 -25.87 -29.37 -41.76
CA GLN A 26 -24.70 -29.89 -42.51
C GLN A 26 -23.41 -29.64 -41.68
N GLN A 27 -22.86 -30.65 -40.99
CA GLN A 27 -21.70 -31.47 -41.42
C GLN A 27 -20.46 -30.70 -41.92
N GLN A 28 -19.41 -30.67 -41.09
CA GLN A 28 -17.97 -30.94 -41.36
C GLN A 28 -17.07 -30.05 -40.48
N ASP A 29 -16.42 -30.67 -39.50
CA ASP A 29 -14.97 -30.94 -39.47
C ASP A 29 -14.15 -29.72 -39.04
N ASP A 30 -13.76 -29.71 -37.75
CA ASP A 30 -12.36 -29.54 -37.34
C ASP A 30 -12.25 -29.64 -35.81
N SER A 31 -12.17 -30.88 -35.32
CA SER A 31 -11.73 -31.21 -33.97
C SER A 31 -10.20 -31.14 -33.88
N PHE A 32 -9.66 -30.12 -33.22
CA PHE A 32 -8.24 -30.06 -32.88
C PHE A 32 -8.00 -30.74 -31.52
N ASP A 33 -7.78 -32.05 -31.58
CA ASP A 33 -7.33 -32.91 -30.49
C ASP A 33 -5.86 -32.63 -30.12
N LEU A 34 -5.60 -32.16 -28.89
CA LEU A 34 -4.27 -32.28 -28.28
C LEU A 34 -4.20 -33.57 -27.45
N ARG A 35 -3.87 -34.64 -28.18
CA ARG A 35 -3.45 -35.95 -27.66
C ARG A 35 -2.30 -35.81 -26.65
N MET A 36 -2.53 -36.20 -25.40
CA MET A 36 -1.46 -36.59 -24.48
C MET A 36 -0.90 -37.95 -24.91
N GLY A 37 0.38 -37.98 -25.30
CA GLY A 37 1.13 -39.22 -25.53
C GLY A 37 1.81 -39.69 -24.23
N PRO A 38 1.73 -40.98 -23.88
CA PRO A 38 2.51 -41.55 -22.79
C PRO A 38 3.87 -42.05 -23.29
N SER A 39 4.80 -42.19 -22.34
CA SER A 39 6.09 -42.88 -22.39
C SER A 39 7.30 -42.11 -22.97
N GLN A 40 8.16 -41.64 -22.06
CA GLN A 40 9.52 -42.18 -21.97
C GLN A 40 10.13 -41.89 -20.59
N GLN A 41 10.21 -42.95 -19.78
CA GLN A 41 11.18 -43.08 -18.71
C GLN A 41 12.58 -43.06 -19.33
N GLN A 42 13.43 -42.14 -18.89
CA GLN A 42 14.86 -42.37 -18.83
C GLN A 42 15.37 -41.71 -17.55
N GLY A 43 15.79 -42.57 -16.63
CA GLY A 43 16.39 -42.16 -15.37
C GLY A 43 17.67 -41.38 -15.60
N LEU A 44 17.80 -40.30 -14.85
CA LEU A 44 19.09 -39.71 -14.54
C LEU A 44 19.22 -39.72 -13.02
N LEU A 45 19.78 -40.82 -12.52
CA LEU A 45 20.51 -40.83 -11.26
C LEU A 45 21.67 -39.84 -11.42
N LEU A 46 21.63 -38.72 -10.72
CA LEU A 46 22.82 -37.93 -10.42
C LEU A 46 22.83 -37.63 -8.92
N ASP A 47 23.54 -38.52 -8.24
CA ASP A 47 24.46 -38.29 -7.13
C ASP A 47 24.08 -37.25 -6.07
N ASP A 48 23.70 -37.83 -4.95
CA ASP A 48 23.88 -37.40 -3.57
C ASP A 48 25.38 -37.14 -3.27
N ASN A 49 25.97 -36.10 -3.87
CA ASN A 49 27.34 -35.69 -3.56
C ASN A 49 27.35 -34.68 -2.39
N LYS A 50 27.15 -35.23 -1.19
CA LYS A 50 27.65 -34.65 0.05
C LYS A 50 29.18 -34.63 -0.01
N ASN A 51 29.79 -33.58 -0.58
CA ASN A 51 31.18 -33.23 -0.28
C ASN A 51 31.46 -31.76 -0.57
N ASN A 52 31.75 -31.03 0.51
CA ASN A 52 32.72 -29.93 0.59
C ASN A 52 32.65 -28.82 -0.47
N ILE A 53 31.76 -27.85 -0.24
CA ILE A 53 32.06 -26.44 -0.54
C ILE A 53 31.98 -25.68 0.77
N SER A 54 33.11 -25.67 1.48
CA SER A 54 33.44 -24.69 2.51
C SER A 54 33.67 -23.32 1.86
N GLY A 55 32.58 -22.67 1.46
CA GLY A 55 32.52 -21.21 1.29
C GLY A 55 31.82 -20.62 2.52
N PRO A 56 32.17 -19.40 3.00
CA PRO A 56 31.75 -18.92 4.31
C PRO A 56 30.22 -18.74 4.35
N PRO A 57 29.47 -19.56 5.12
CA PRO A 57 28.01 -19.46 5.15
C PRO A 57 27.51 -18.26 5.96
N LEU A 58 28.33 -17.74 6.88
CA LEU A 58 28.00 -16.61 7.77
C LEU A 58 27.97 -15.25 7.05
N GLN A 59 28.82 -15.04 6.04
CA GLN A 59 28.99 -13.71 5.44
C GLN A 59 27.83 -13.30 4.50
N ARG A 60 27.08 -14.28 3.97
CA ARG A 60 26.00 -14.04 2.99
C ARG A 60 24.67 -13.66 3.64
N HIS A 61 24.44 -14.06 4.89
CA HIS A 61 23.25 -13.68 5.65
C HIS A 61 23.37 -12.25 6.21
N ASP A 62 24.52 -11.91 6.77
CA ASP A 62 24.77 -10.59 7.35
C ASP A 62 24.55 -9.44 6.34
N ASN A 63 25.03 -9.57 5.10
CA ASN A 63 24.81 -8.55 4.06
C ASN A 63 23.33 -8.36 3.69
N LYS A 64 22.51 -9.42 3.74
CA LYS A 64 21.08 -9.33 3.42
C LYS A 64 20.29 -8.68 4.55
N ASP A 65 20.62 -9.01 5.80
CA ASP A 65 19.97 -8.44 6.97
C ASP A 65 20.27 -6.93 7.05
N ARG A 66 21.51 -6.53 6.75
CA ARG A 66 21.89 -5.12 6.61
C ARG A 66 21.12 -4.40 5.51
N GLN A 67 20.96 -5.03 4.34
CA GLN A 67 20.16 -4.48 3.24
C GLN A 67 18.69 -4.29 3.68
N LEU A 68 18.13 -5.28 4.39
CA LEU A 68 16.76 -5.19 4.90
C LEU A 68 16.58 -4.05 5.92
N VAL A 69 17.54 -3.82 6.84
CA VAL A 69 17.49 -2.66 7.74
C VAL A 69 17.42 -1.36 6.95
N TRP A 70 18.28 -1.21 5.94
CA TRP A 70 18.28 0.00 5.10
C TRP A 70 16.98 0.18 4.34
N LEU A 71 16.41 -0.90 3.79
CA LEU A 71 15.11 -0.85 3.12
C LEU A 71 13.99 -0.44 4.08
N LEU A 72 13.97 -0.99 5.30
CA LEU A 72 13.00 -0.63 6.34
C LEU A 72 13.14 0.82 6.81
N LEU A 73 14.32 1.45 6.66
CA LEU A 73 14.53 2.87 6.94
C LEU A 73 14.18 3.78 5.76
N VAL A 74 14.66 3.43 4.57
CA VAL A 74 14.50 4.24 3.36
C VAL A 74 13.03 4.30 2.94
N THR A 75 12.28 3.20 3.09
CA THR A 75 10.86 3.14 2.74
C THR A 75 10.04 4.21 3.47
N PRO A 76 10.00 4.27 4.83
CA PRO A 76 9.26 5.30 5.53
C PRO A 76 9.85 6.70 5.35
N LEU A 77 11.17 6.84 5.14
CA LEU A 77 11.76 8.15 4.82
C LEU A 77 11.25 8.71 3.50
N LEU A 78 11.14 7.88 2.46
CA LEU A 78 10.58 8.31 1.18
C LEU A 78 9.10 8.67 1.33
N VAL A 79 8.30 7.84 2.01
CA VAL A 79 6.90 8.16 2.30
C VAL A 79 6.79 9.50 3.05
N LEU A 80 7.65 9.74 4.04
CA LEU A 80 7.69 10.99 4.78
C LEU A 80 8.03 12.18 3.87
N ILE A 81 9.05 12.07 3.01
CA ILE A 81 9.42 13.13 2.07
C ILE A 81 8.24 13.45 1.14
N PHE A 82 7.63 12.43 0.55
CA PHE A 82 6.54 12.62 -0.40
C PHE A 82 5.25 13.13 0.25
N THR A 83 5.04 12.86 1.54
CA THR A 83 3.90 13.36 2.32
C THR A 83 4.16 14.78 2.87
N ALA A 84 5.37 15.04 3.37
CA ALA A 84 5.69 16.29 4.05
C ALA A 84 5.94 17.45 3.09
N VAL A 85 6.59 17.21 1.94
CA VAL A 85 6.91 18.29 0.98
C VAL A 85 5.67 19.08 0.56
N PRO A 86 4.56 18.46 0.11
CA PRO A 86 3.34 19.20 -0.24
C PRO A 86 2.67 19.93 0.93
N ALA A 87 2.96 19.52 2.17
CA ALA A 87 2.41 20.11 3.38
C ALA A 87 3.21 21.34 3.85
N ILE A 88 4.53 21.36 3.62
CA ILE A 88 5.41 22.45 4.07
C ILE A 88 5.80 23.41 2.94
N ALA A 89 5.78 22.95 1.70
CA ALA A 89 6.14 23.73 0.53
C ALA A 89 4.93 23.89 -0.39
N SER A 90 4.54 25.13 -0.63
CA SER A 90 3.58 25.46 -1.68
C SER A 90 4.28 25.37 -3.03
N LEU A 91 4.24 24.20 -3.67
CA LEU A 91 4.80 24.04 -5.00
C LEU A 91 4.05 24.92 -6.01
N PRO A 92 4.75 25.50 -7.01
CA PRO A 92 4.15 26.39 -7.98
C PRO A 92 3.04 25.67 -8.76
N THR A 93 2.02 26.42 -9.17
CA THR A 93 0.97 25.92 -10.05
C THR A 93 1.54 25.63 -11.44
N ILE A 94 1.02 24.58 -12.08
CA ILE A 94 1.38 24.22 -13.45
C ILE A 94 0.18 24.58 -14.32
N GLY A 95 0.19 25.82 -14.82
CA GLY A 95 -0.99 26.45 -15.42
C GLY A 95 -2.07 26.78 -14.37
N SER A 96 -3.27 27.16 -14.82
CA SER A 96 -4.41 27.45 -13.93
C SER A 96 -5.14 26.19 -13.44
N MET A 97 -4.88 25.03 -14.04
CA MET A 97 -5.69 23.83 -13.86
C MET A 97 -5.09 22.80 -12.88
N THR A 98 -3.82 22.92 -12.49
CA THR A 98 -3.21 21.96 -11.55
C THR A 98 -2.13 22.59 -10.67
N SER A 99 -1.97 22.03 -9.47
CA SER A 99 -0.92 22.44 -8.54
C SER A 99 0.29 21.53 -8.65
N GLY A 100 1.50 22.08 -8.44
CA GLY A 100 2.71 21.28 -8.32
C GLY A 100 2.60 20.21 -7.21
N ASN A 101 1.80 20.49 -6.16
CA ASN A 101 1.49 19.53 -5.10
C ASN A 101 0.75 18.28 -5.62
N ALA A 102 -0.19 18.45 -6.56
CA ALA A 102 -0.90 17.33 -7.16
C ALA A 102 0.03 16.45 -8.02
N ILE A 103 0.93 17.08 -8.79
CA ILE A 103 1.93 16.37 -9.60
C ILE A 103 2.98 15.67 -8.71
N TRP A 104 3.39 16.31 -7.62
CA TRP A 104 4.29 15.69 -6.64
C TRP A 104 3.69 14.40 -6.06
N ARG A 105 2.39 14.42 -5.73
CA ARG A 105 1.66 13.24 -5.26
C ARG A 105 1.53 12.16 -6.35
N LEU A 106 1.34 12.53 -7.62
CA LEU A 106 1.34 11.55 -8.73
C LEU A 106 2.65 10.77 -8.81
N ILE A 107 3.77 11.45 -8.56
CA ILE A 107 5.11 10.89 -8.68
C ILE A 107 5.49 10.04 -7.46
N ASP A 108 4.81 10.20 -6.32
CA ASP A 108 5.09 9.48 -5.08
C ASP A 108 5.26 7.95 -5.28
N PRO A 109 4.31 7.22 -5.90
CA PRO A 109 4.44 5.77 -6.07
C PRO A 109 5.66 5.34 -6.88
N ILE A 110 6.19 6.19 -7.76
CA ILE A 110 7.39 5.88 -8.55
C ILE A 110 8.59 5.70 -7.62
N PHE A 111 8.63 6.42 -6.50
CA PHE A 111 9.72 6.39 -5.54
C PHE A 111 9.42 5.54 -4.31
N THR A 112 8.18 5.52 -3.82
CA THR A 112 7.83 4.78 -2.60
C THR A 112 7.54 3.31 -2.85
N LEU A 113 6.97 2.94 -4.01
CA LEU A 113 6.62 1.55 -4.30
C LEU A 113 7.84 0.61 -4.48
N PRO A 114 8.94 1.02 -5.16
CA PRO A 114 10.09 0.12 -5.34
C PRO A 114 10.73 -0.34 -4.02
N PRO A 115 10.96 0.51 -3.00
CA PRO A 115 11.38 0.05 -1.68
C PRO A 115 10.45 -0.98 -1.03
N PHE A 116 9.12 -0.81 -1.12
CA PHE A 116 8.16 -1.83 -0.64
C PHE A 116 8.32 -3.17 -1.37
N LEU A 117 8.57 -3.13 -2.68
CA LEU A 117 8.84 -4.31 -3.50
C LEU A 117 10.19 -4.96 -3.14
N PHE A 118 11.23 -4.17 -2.89
CA PHE A 118 12.56 -4.68 -2.55
C PHE A 118 12.57 -5.38 -1.19
N ILE A 119 11.78 -4.92 -0.22
CA ILE A 119 11.56 -5.66 1.03
C ILE A 119 10.97 -7.04 0.74
N MET A 120 10.00 -7.14 -0.18
CA MET A 120 9.42 -8.44 -0.56
C MET A 120 10.46 -9.38 -1.19
N PHE A 121 11.39 -8.87 -2.00
CA PHE A 121 12.49 -9.68 -2.55
C PHE A 121 13.51 -10.16 -1.51
N CYS A 122 13.51 -9.60 -0.30
CA CYS A 122 14.33 -10.10 0.80
C CYS A 122 13.70 -11.29 1.55
N ALA A 123 12.42 -11.60 1.33
CA ALA A 123 11.73 -12.68 2.04
C ALA A 123 12.10 -14.08 1.49
N ASP A 124 12.30 -15.07 2.35
CA ASP A 124 12.68 -16.42 1.92
C ASP A 124 11.56 -17.14 1.15
N VAL A 125 10.30 -16.88 1.51
CA VAL A 125 9.13 -17.46 0.85
C VAL A 125 8.99 -17.00 -0.61
N THR A 126 9.43 -15.78 -0.92
CA THR A 126 9.35 -15.23 -2.29
C THR A 126 10.55 -15.62 -3.14
N ARG A 127 11.71 -15.93 -2.51
CA ARG A 127 12.96 -16.26 -3.21
C ARG A 127 13.14 -17.73 -3.53
N TYR A 128 12.84 -18.61 -2.58
CA TYR A 128 13.22 -20.03 -2.68
C TYR A 128 12.03 -20.97 -2.85
N HIS A 129 10.81 -20.50 -2.64
CA HIS A 129 9.61 -21.33 -2.67
C HIS A 129 8.73 -20.96 -3.87
N THR A 130 8.75 -21.80 -4.91
CA THR A 130 7.71 -21.81 -5.94
C THR A 130 6.56 -22.67 -5.42
N GLY A 131 5.55 -22.04 -4.83
CA GLY A 131 4.40 -22.73 -4.26
C GLY A 131 3.21 -21.80 -4.08
N SER A 132 2.04 -22.37 -3.82
CA SER A 132 0.77 -21.63 -3.71
C SER A 132 0.83 -20.48 -2.70
N SER A 133 1.56 -20.64 -1.59
CA SER A 133 1.75 -19.59 -0.59
C SER A 133 2.54 -18.39 -1.11
N SER A 134 3.59 -18.63 -1.90
CA SER A 134 4.39 -17.54 -2.49
C SER A 134 3.58 -16.76 -3.53
N THR A 135 2.86 -17.48 -4.41
CA THR A 135 1.95 -16.86 -5.38
C THR A 135 0.85 -16.04 -4.70
N PHE A 136 0.25 -16.56 -3.62
CA PHE A 136 -0.77 -15.84 -2.87
C PHE A 136 -0.23 -14.55 -2.24
N ILE A 137 0.95 -14.61 -1.63
CA ILE A 137 1.61 -13.44 -1.03
C ILE A 137 1.92 -12.37 -2.10
N TRP A 138 2.45 -12.79 -3.26
CA TRP A 138 2.70 -11.88 -4.39
C TRP A 138 1.42 -11.25 -4.93
N LEU A 139 0.35 -12.04 -5.08
CA LEU A 139 -0.94 -11.55 -5.54
C LEU A 139 -1.52 -10.51 -4.58
N LEU A 140 -1.52 -10.79 -3.27
CA LEU A 140 -1.98 -9.83 -2.28
C LEU A 140 -1.13 -8.56 -2.27
N TRP A 141 0.19 -8.68 -2.41
CA TRP A 141 1.08 -7.52 -2.48
C TRP A 141 0.76 -6.68 -3.72
N ALA A 142 0.56 -7.32 -4.88
CA ALA A 142 0.21 -6.65 -6.14
C ALA A 142 -1.16 -5.96 -6.07
N ILE A 143 -2.15 -6.56 -5.39
CA ILE A 143 -3.44 -5.92 -5.13
C ILE A 143 -3.25 -4.67 -4.26
N GLY A 144 -2.50 -4.77 -3.17
CA GLY A 144 -2.18 -3.63 -2.31
C GLY A 144 -1.47 -2.50 -3.06
N ALA A 145 -0.46 -2.84 -3.86
CA ALA A 145 0.26 -1.92 -4.73
C ALA A 145 -0.67 -1.26 -5.78
N GLY A 146 -1.56 -2.03 -6.39
CA GLY A 146 -2.53 -1.53 -7.36
C GLY A 146 -3.50 -0.51 -6.74
N ILE A 147 -4.06 -0.83 -5.57
CA ILE A 147 -4.92 0.10 -4.81
C ILE A 147 -4.13 1.34 -4.40
N TYR A 148 -2.86 1.17 -3.98
CA TYR A 148 -1.98 2.27 -3.61
C TYR A 148 -1.79 3.28 -4.75
N VAL A 149 -1.40 2.80 -5.92
CA VAL A 149 -1.19 3.63 -7.12
C VAL A 149 -2.50 4.25 -7.61
N GLN A 150 -3.60 3.50 -7.60
CA GLN A 150 -4.91 4.02 -8.01
C GLN A 150 -5.40 5.15 -7.10
N GLY A 151 -5.17 5.07 -5.78
CA GLY A 151 -5.51 6.14 -4.85
C GLY A 151 -4.83 7.47 -5.21
N HIS A 152 -3.55 7.42 -5.58
CA HIS A 152 -2.81 8.59 -6.11
C HIS A 152 -3.40 9.12 -7.42
N GLY A 153 -3.80 8.23 -8.33
CA GLY A 153 -4.48 8.61 -9.58
C GLY A 153 -5.83 9.29 -9.37
N VAL A 154 -6.67 8.77 -8.46
CA VAL A 154 -7.96 9.39 -8.10
C VAL A 154 -7.73 10.75 -7.47
N HIS A 155 -6.75 10.85 -6.57
CA HIS A 155 -6.39 12.13 -5.94
C HIS A 155 -5.98 13.18 -6.99
N LEU A 156 -5.13 12.81 -7.96
CA LEU A 156 -4.75 13.73 -9.03
C LEU A 156 -5.96 14.13 -9.86
N SER A 157 -6.80 13.16 -10.22
CA SER A 157 -8.01 13.41 -11.00
C SER A 157 -8.92 14.40 -10.28
N ALA A 158 -9.15 14.22 -8.98
CA ALA A 158 -9.89 15.15 -8.15
C ALA A 158 -9.29 16.57 -8.17
N ALA A 159 -7.96 16.69 -8.09
CA ALA A 159 -7.27 17.97 -8.21
C ALA A 159 -7.47 18.63 -9.59
N LEU A 160 -7.38 17.85 -10.67
CA LEU A 160 -7.58 18.33 -12.04
C LEU A 160 -9.03 18.74 -12.32
N PHE A 161 -10.01 18.24 -11.57
CA PHE A 161 -11.40 18.68 -11.68
C PHE A 161 -11.74 19.85 -10.75
N LYS A 162 -11.25 19.85 -9.51
CA LYS A 162 -11.62 20.90 -8.53
C LYS A 162 -10.96 22.25 -8.83
N HIS A 163 -9.69 22.27 -9.26
CA HIS A 163 -8.96 23.52 -9.44
C HIS A 163 -9.49 24.38 -10.59
N PRO A 164 -9.88 23.83 -11.75
CA PRO A 164 -10.55 24.63 -12.78
C PRO A 164 -11.88 25.24 -12.32
N VAL A 165 -12.64 24.54 -11.47
CA VAL A 165 -13.90 25.06 -10.91
C VAL A 165 -13.60 26.21 -9.93
N GLU A 166 -12.62 26.03 -9.06
CA GLU A 166 -12.13 27.05 -8.13
C GLU A 166 -11.61 28.30 -8.85
N ASP A 167 -10.82 28.11 -9.92
CA ASP A 167 -10.29 29.19 -10.75
C ASP A 167 -11.43 29.92 -11.48
N PHE A 168 -12.38 29.19 -12.07
CA PHE A 168 -13.54 29.79 -12.74
C PHE A 168 -14.36 30.65 -11.77
N MET A 169 -14.65 30.15 -10.57
CA MET A 169 -15.37 30.89 -9.53
C MET A 169 -14.63 32.15 -9.10
N THR A 170 -13.30 32.07 -8.97
CA THR A 170 -12.45 33.18 -8.56
C THR A 170 -12.39 34.27 -9.62
N VAL A 171 -12.18 33.89 -10.89
CA VAL A 171 -12.03 34.83 -12.01
C VAL A 171 -13.35 35.51 -12.40
N HIS A 172 -14.48 34.80 -12.28
CA HIS A 172 -15.79 35.31 -12.72
C HIS A 172 -16.70 35.74 -11.55
N ASN A 173 -16.12 36.02 -10.37
CA ASN A 173 -16.87 36.32 -9.14
C ASN A 173 -17.94 37.41 -9.30
N GLN A 174 -17.69 38.47 -10.08
CA GLN A 174 -18.64 39.55 -10.33
C GLN A 174 -19.84 39.10 -11.16
N THR A 175 -19.61 38.24 -12.15
CA THR A 175 -20.69 37.69 -12.99
C THR A 175 -21.50 36.66 -12.19
N LEU A 176 -20.81 35.83 -11.42
CA LEU A 176 -21.40 34.81 -10.56
C LEU A 176 -22.22 35.39 -9.40
N GLY A 177 -21.85 36.56 -8.87
CA GLY A 177 -22.62 37.27 -7.85
C GLY A 177 -24.04 37.64 -8.29
N SER A 178 -24.31 37.66 -9.60
CA SER A 178 -25.64 37.88 -10.15
C SER A 178 -26.45 36.59 -10.41
N ASN A 179 -25.83 35.42 -10.21
CA ASN A 179 -26.44 34.11 -10.47
C ASN A 179 -26.13 33.11 -9.35
N ALA A 180 -26.80 33.30 -8.20
CA ALA A 180 -26.56 32.51 -6.99
C ALA A 180 -26.75 31.00 -7.19
N GLY A 181 -27.69 30.57 -8.04
CA GLY A 181 -27.91 29.15 -8.32
C GLY A 181 -26.71 28.47 -9.00
N LEU A 182 -26.04 29.17 -9.92
CA LEU A 182 -24.83 28.66 -10.57
C LEU A 182 -23.65 28.55 -9.58
N VAL A 183 -23.54 29.50 -8.63
CA VAL A 183 -22.51 29.45 -7.58
C VAL A 183 -22.69 28.22 -6.70
N GLU A 184 -23.92 27.97 -6.24
CA GLU A 184 -24.23 26.81 -5.40
C GLU A 184 -23.92 25.48 -6.11
N GLU A 185 -24.22 25.37 -7.41
CA GLU A 185 -23.87 24.20 -8.21
C GLU A 185 -22.36 24.00 -8.33
N LEU A 186 -21.59 25.06 -8.61
CA LEU A 186 -20.13 24.99 -8.73
C LEU A 186 -19.46 24.66 -7.39
N GLU A 187 -19.93 25.24 -6.29
CA GLU A 187 -19.45 24.92 -4.93
C GLU A 187 -19.76 23.47 -4.57
N SER A 188 -20.93 22.96 -4.96
CA SER A 188 -21.29 21.55 -4.78
C SER A 188 -20.36 20.62 -5.56
N ILE A 189 -20.06 20.93 -6.83
CA ILE A 189 -19.11 20.17 -7.65
C ILE A 189 -17.72 20.19 -7.01
N TYR A 190 -17.23 21.37 -6.61
CA TYR A 190 -15.94 21.53 -5.94
C TYR A 190 -15.88 20.69 -4.64
N SER A 191 -16.91 20.81 -3.80
CA SER A 191 -17.03 20.07 -2.55
C SER A 191 -17.05 18.56 -2.78
N TYR A 192 -17.76 18.09 -3.80
CA TYR A 192 -17.81 16.67 -4.15
C TYR A 192 -16.43 16.15 -4.60
N MET A 193 -15.73 16.89 -5.46
CA MET A 193 -14.37 16.51 -5.88
C MET A 193 -13.38 16.51 -4.71
N ARG A 194 -13.41 17.54 -3.86
CA ARG A 194 -12.50 17.65 -2.72
C ARG A 194 -12.81 16.64 -1.61
N ASN A 195 -14.05 16.58 -1.15
CA ASN A 195 -14.40 15.79 0.03
C ASN A 195 -14.57 14.32 -0.30
N LEU A 196 -15.24 13.99 -1.40
CA LEU A 196 -15.46 12.58 -1.76
C LEU A 196 -14.25 12.00 -2.49
N TRP A 197 -13.85 12.60 -3.63
CA TRP A 197 -12.83 11.96 -4.46
C TRP A 197 -11.43 12.07 -3.87
N GLU A 198 -11.03 13.26 -3.41
CA GLU A 198 -9.70 13.46 -2.85
C GLU A 198 -9.60 12.93 -1.41
N HIS A 199 -10.43 13.44 -0.50
CA HIS A 199 -10.31 13.16 0.93
C HIS A 199 -10.86 11.80 1.37
N LEU A 200 -11.97 11.33 0.79
CA LEU A 200 -12.55 10.05 1.19
C LEU A 200 -12.04 8.88 0.35
N ILE A 201 -12.04 9.00 -0.99
CA ILE A 201 -11.67 7.88 -1.86
C ILE A 201 -10.14 7.83 -2.02
N GLY A 202 -9.52 8.86 -2.57
CA GLY A 202 -8.09 8.86 -2.93
C GLY A 202 -7.18 8.60 -1.73
N HIS A 203 -7.39 9.36 -0.65
CA HIS A 203 -6.64 9.21 0.60
C HIS A 203 -6.78 7.84 1.26
N TYR A 204 -8.00 7.33 1.41
CA TYR A 204 -8.19 6.00 2.01
C TYR A 204 -7.69 4.89 1.09
N MET A 205 -7.82 5.02 -0.23
CA MET A 205 -7.30 4.02 -1.16
C MET A 205 -5.79 3.87 -1.01
N TYR A 206 -4.99 4.95 -1.06
CA TYR A 206 -3.56 4.75 -0.88
C TYR A 206 -3.21 4.30 0.55
N ALA A 207 -3.93 4.76 1.59
CA ALA A 207 -3.68 4.28 2.94
C ALA A 207 -3.94 2.77 3.08
N VAL A 208 -5.07 2.29 2.55
CA VAL A 208 -5.45 0.88 2.52
C VAL A 208 -4.46 0.05 1.69
N GLY A 209 -4.04 0.56 0.52
CA GLY A 209 -3.03 -0.10 -0.31
C GLY A 209 -1.71 -0.28 0.43
N ALA A 210 -1.22 0.76 1.13
CA ALA A 210 -0.01 0.70 1.94
C ALA A 210 -0.14 -0.27 3.14
N VAL A 211 -1.32 -0.33 3.75
CA VAL A 211 -1.65 -1.30 4.79
C VAL A 211 -1.57 -2.72 4.25
N ILE A 212 -2.22 -3.02 3.13
CA ILE A 212 -2.18 -4.36 2.50
C ILE A 212 -0.74 -4.75 2.14
N MET A 213 0.07 -3.82 1.60
CA MET A 213 1.49 -4.08 1.35
C MET A 213 2.26 -4.39 2.65
N SER A 214 1.94 -3.72 3.76
CA SER A 214 2.57 -4.01 5.05
C SER A 214 2.15 -5.37 5.63
N TRP A 215 0.87 -5.73 5.52
CA TRP A 215 0.36 -7.05 5.90
C TRP A 215 1.03 -8.18 5.12
N THR A 216 1.23 -7.98 3.82
CA THR A 216 1.86 -8.98 2.96
C THR A 216 3.35 -9.13 3.27
N GLN A 217 4.04 -8.05 3.63
CA GLN A 217 5.40 -8.14 4.17
C GLN A 217 5.43 -8.92 5.50
N ILE A 218 4.53 -8.66 6.44
CA ILE A 218 4.46 -9.47 7.68
C ILE A 218 4.22 -10.94 7.36
N ALA A 219 3.29 -11.24 6.45
CA ALA A 219 3.01 -12.62 6.03
C ALA A 219 4.23 -13.27 5.37
N ALA A 220 4.97 -12.53 4.54
CA ALA A 220 6.17 -13.02 3.87
C ALA A 220 7.30 -13.36 4.84
N PHE A 221 7.47 -12.56 5.89
CA PHE A 221 8.53 -12.71 6.89
C PHE A 221 8.10 -13.46 8.16
N CYS A 222 6.85 -13.94 8.24
CA CYS A 222 6.29 -14.52 9.48
C CYS A 222 7.05 -15.73 10.03
N ASN A 223 7.77 -16.45 9.16
CA ASN A 223 8.61 -17.59 9.53
C ASN A 223 10.10 -17.28 9.57
N GLN A 224 10.52 -16.15 9.02
CA GLN A 224 11.93 -15.86 8.83
C GLN A 224 12.58 -15.38 10.14
N THR A 225 13.79 -15.86 10.39
CA THR A 225 14.65 -15.41 11.48
C THR A 225 15.97 -14.91 10.92
N HIS A 226 16.56 -13.98 11.66
CA HIS A 226 17.77 -13.26 11.28
C HIS A 226 18.80 -13.36 12.41
N GLU A 227 20.06 -13.17 12.07
CA GLU A 227 21.12 -13.08 13.07
C GLU A 227 21.00 -11.77 13.87
N SER A 228 21.66 -11.73 15.03
CA SER A 228 21.68 -10.52 15.85
C SER A 228 22.36 -9.38 15.08
N LEU A 229 21.63 -8.27 14.90
CA LEU A 229 22.18 -7.07 14.27
C LEU A 229 23.32 -6.49 15.12
N THR A 230 24.37 -5.96 14.47
CA THR A 230 25.37 -5.15 15.18
C THR A 230 24.74 -3.87 15.75
N ILE A 231 25.36 -3.27 16.77
CA ILE A 231 24.83 -2.09 17.49
C ILE A 231 24.44 -0.95 16.53
N GLY A 232 25.26 -0.66 15.51
CA GLY A 232 24.95 0.40 14.53
C GLY A 232 23.65 0.12 13.76
N TYR A 233 23.46 -1.12 13.31
CA TYR A 233 22.24 -1.53 12.60
C TYR A 233 21.02 -1.65 13.52
N GLN A 234 21.22 -1.99 14.80
CA GLN A 234 20.16 -1.94 15.80
C GLN A 234 19.62 -0.52 15.98
N VAL A 235 20.50 0.49 16.06
CA VAL A 235 20.09 1.89 16.15
C VAL A 235 19.32 2.33 14.90
N LEU A 236 19.84 2.02 13.70
CA LEU A 236 19.17 2.31 12.43
C LEU A 236 17.78 1.65 12.36
N PHE A 237 17.67 0.40 12.79
CA PHE A 237 16.43 -0.35 12.86
C PHE A 237 15.40 0.28 13.80
N CYS A 238 15.83 0.70 15.01
CA CYS A 238 14.97 1.41 15.95
C CYS A 238 14.50 2.76 15.40
N ILE A 239 15.39 3.52 14.74
CA ILE A 239 15.05 4.79 14.07
C ILE A 239 14.01 4.55 12.97
N ALA A 240 14.21 3.51 12.15
CA ALA A 240 13.27 3.15 11.09
C ALA A 240 11.87 2.87 11.66
N SER A 241 11.80 2.05 12.71
CA SER A 241 10.55 1.75 13.41
C SER A 241 9.89 2.99 14.01
N LEU A 242 10.69 3.90 14.59
CA LEU A 242 10.22 5.16 15.15
C LEU A 242 9.62 6.07 14.07
N ILE A 243 10.32 6.28 12.95
CA ILE A 243 9.86 7.12 11.85
C ILE A 243 8.54 6.58 11.30
N TYR A 244 8.44 5.27 11.09
CA TYR A 244 7.21 4.67 10.58
C TYR A 244 6.06 4.78 11.59
N GLY A 245 6.32 4.61 12.89
CA GLY A 245 5.32 4.85 13.93
C GLY A 245 4.85 6.30 14.01
N LEU A 246 5.76 7.25 13.84
CA LEU A 246 5.44 8.69 13.75
C LEU A 246 4.55 8.98 12.54
N LEU A 247 4.81 8.35 11.39
CA LEU A 247 3.95 8.47 10.20
C LEU A 247 2.54 7.94 10.47
N ILE A 248 2.41 6.76 11.07
CA ILE A 248 1.09 6.18 11.43
C ILE A 248 0.34 7.14 12.38
N GLY A 249 1.02 7.65 13.41
CA GLY A 249 0.43 8.59 14.36
C GLY A 249 0.02 9.92 13.71
N ALA A 250 0.89 10.50 12.87
CA ALA A 250 0.61 11.74 12.15
C ALA A 250 -0.59 11.61 11.22
N ILE A 251 -0.66 10.53 10.43
CA ILE A 251 -1.80 10.24 9.55
C ILE A 251 -3.08 10.06 10.38
N ALA A 252 -3.05 9.31 11.49
CA ALA A 252 -4.26 9.14 12.30
C ALA A 252 -4.80 10.48 12.86
N ILE A 253 -3.91 11.41 13.20
CA ILE A 253 -4.28 12.72 13.78
C ILE A 253 -4.78 13.70 12.71
N ASP A 254 -4.19 13.68 11.52
CA ASP A 254 -4.48 14.66 10.47
C ASP A 254 -5.80 14.35 9.75
N PHE A 255 -6.10 13.05 9.56
CA PHE A 255 -7.22 12.63 8.72
C PHE A 255 -8.58 12.72 9.42
N PRO A 256 -9.65 13.11 8.69
CA PRO A 256 -11.02 13.06 9.22
C PRO A 256 -11.38 11.65 9.66
N GLY A 257 -11.69 11.48 10.95
CA GLY A 257 -11.95 10.17 11.54
C GLY A 257 -10.71 9.25 11.59
N GLY A 258 -9.51 9.77 11.34
CA GLY A 258 -8.26 9.02 11.33
C GLY A 258 -7.98 8.33 12.66
N CYS A 259 -8.27 8.97 13.80
CA CYS A 259 -8.12 8.36 15.13
C CYS A 259 -9.00 7.12 15.32
N TYR A 260 -10.22 7.08 14.75
CA TYR A 260 -11.11 5.91 14.82
C TYR A 260 -10.58 4.71 14.06
N VAL A 261 -9.78 4.95 13.01
CA VAL A 261 -9.20 3.89 12.17
C VAL A 261 -7.81 3.51 12.67
N GLY A 262 -6.98 4.51 12.99
CA GLY A 262 -5.60 4.35 13.42
C GLY A 262 -5.46 3.65 14.77
N LEU A 263 -6.39 3.89 15.71
CA LEU A 263 -6.33 3.25 17.02
C LEU A 263 -6.59 1.72 16.94
N PRO A 264 -7.70 1.22 16.37
CA PRO A 264 -7.86 -0.22 16.14
C PRO A 264 -6.74 -0.80 15.28
N TYR A 265 -6.28 -0.07 14.25
CA TYR A 265 -5.19 -0.52 13.40
C TYR A 265 -3.92 -0.81 14.20
N THR A 266 -3.42 0.14 14.98
CA THR A 266 -2.19 -0.04 15.78
C THR A 266 -2.33 -1.16 16.81
N ILE A 267 -3.50 -1.32 17.42
CA ILE A 267 -3.77 -2.41 18.37
C ILE A 267 -3.75 -3.77 17.66
N ILE A 268 -4.56 -3.95 16.61
CA ILE A 268 -4.69 -5.23 15.90
C ILE A 268 -3.36 -5.62 15.26
N PHE A 269 -2.69 -4.66 14.62
CA PHE A 269 -1.45 -4.90 13.89
C PHE A 269 -0.29 -5.21 14.84
N GLY A 270 -0.17 -4.48 15.95
CA GLY A 270 0.80 -4.75 17.00
C GLY A 270 0.55 -6.10 17.69
N ALA A 271 -0.70 -6.38 18.05
CA ALA A 271 -1.09 -7.65 18.66
C ALA A 271 -0.79 -8.84 17.74
N LEU A 272 -1.09 -8.73 16.44
CA LEU A 272 -0.76 -9.77 15.47
C LEU A 272 0.74 -10.03 15.40
N CYS A 273 1.57 -8.98 15.30
CA CYS A 273 3.03 -9.15 15.26
C CYS A 273 3.55 -9.86 16.52
N ALA A 274 3.06 -9.45 17.70
CA ALA A 274 3.41 -10.09 18.96
C ALA A 274 2.95 -11.56 19.01
N LEU A 275 1.71 -11.85 18.60
CA LEU A 275 1.16 -13.21 18.56
C LEU A 275 1.93 -14.10 17.58
N LEU A 276 2.25 -13.62 16.38
CA LEU A 276 3.02 -14.38 15.40
C LEU A 276 4.41 -14.75 15.94
N MET A 277 5.08 -13.82 16.64
CA MET A 277 6.36 -14.13 17.29
C MET A 277 6.19 -15.15 18.42
N ILE A 278 5.20 -14.99 19.32
CA ILE A 278 4.97 -15.89 20.45
C ILE A 278 4.58 -17.31 19.99
N SER A 279 3.66 -17.40 19.02
CA SER A 279 3.13 -18.68 18.52
C SER A 279 4.15 -19.46 17.69
N ARG A 280 5.08 -18.77 17.01
CA ARG A 280 6.13 -19.39 16.18
C ARG A 280 7.44 -19.43 16.93
N ARG A 281 7.40 -20.06 18.10
CA ARG A 281 8.56 -20.24 18.97
C ARG A 281 9.60 -21.10 18.27
N GLU A 282 10.70 -20.47 17.89
CA GLU A 282 11.90 -21.19 17.47
C GLU A 282 12.56 -21.81 18.71
N LYS A 283 13.17 -22.99 18.55
CA LYS A 283 13.74 -23.75 19.67
C LYS A 283 14.79 -22.95 20.45
N ASP A 284 15.49 -22.05 19.77
CA ASP A 284 16.60 -21.27 20.34
C ASP A 284 16.21 -19.84 20.76
N LEU A 285 14.96 -19.42 20.51
CA LEU A 285 14.48 -18.07 20.85
C LEU A 285 13.43 -18.11 21.97
N LYS A 286 13.81 -17.66 23.17
CA LYS A 286 12.88 -17.47 24.29
C LYS A 286 11.81 -16.44 23.89
N TYR A 287 10.52 -16.77 24.12
CA TYR A 287 9.37 -15.99 23.66
C TYR A 287 9.34 -15.71 22.15
N GLY A 288 9.94 -16.60 21.34
CA GLY A 288 9.92 -16.52 19.87
C GLY A 288 10.62 -15.29 19.29
N GLY A 289 11.48 -14.66 20.08
CA GLY A 289 12.27 -13.50 19.69
C GLY A 289 11.65 -12.15 20.07
N LEU A 290 10.52 -12.10 20.79
CA LEU A 290 9.86 -10.83 21.17
C LEU A 290 10.78 -9.86 21.91
N LEU A 291 11.66 -10.38 22.77
CA LEU A 291 12.59 -9.60 23.60
C LEU A 291 14.02 -9.55 23.05
N THR A 292 14.23 -10.08 21.85
CA THR A 292 15.53 -10.02 21.17
C THR A 292 15.47 -8.95 20.11
N LEU A 293 16.51 -8.15 19.92
CA LEU A 293 16.49 -7.11 18.87
C LEU A 293 17.03 -7.69 17.55
N GLY A 294 16.30 -7.47 16.46
CA GLY A 294 16.74 -7.81 15.11
C GLY A 294 16.52 -9.26 14.69
N HIS A 295 16.17 -10.20 15.57
CA HIS A 295 16.00 -11.60 15.15
C HIS A 295 14.72 -11.85 14.34
N ARG A 296 13.68 -11.03 14.55
CA ARG A 296 12.42 -11.05 13.79
C ARG A 296 12.19 -9.69 13.16
N MET A 297 13.19 -9.23 12.39
CA MET A 297 13.32 -7.83 11.91
C MET A 297 11.99 -7.20 11.49
N VAL A 298 11.28 -7.79 10.52
CA VAL A 298 10.04 -7.19 9.98
C VAL A 298 8.92 -7.16 11.02
N LEU A 299 8.71 -8.24 11.78
CA LEU A 299 7.65 -8.30 12.80
C LEU A 299 7.93 -7.33 13.95
N GLN A 300 9.19 -7.22 14.37
CA GLN A 300 9.60 -6.30 15.42
C GLN A 300 9.54 -4.85 14.96
N TYR A 301 9.88 -4.57 13.71
CA TYR A 301 9.75 -3.24 13.10
C TYR A 301 8.29 -2.78 13.12
N TYR A 302 7.37 -3.62 12.65
CA TYR A 302 5.95 -3.29 12.64
C TYR A 302 5.33 -3.25 14.04
N LEU A 303 5.79 -4.10 14.96
CA LEU A 303 5.38 -4.02 16.36
C LEU A 303 5.83 -2.70 16.99
N GLY A 304 7.10 -2.33 16.83
CA GLY A 304 7.66 -1.08 17.36
C GLY A 304 6.96 0.14 16.78
N ALA A 305 6.72 0.16 15.47
CA ALA A 305 5.97 1.23 14.81
C ALA A 305 4.52 1.31 15.31
N SER A 306 3.86 0.17 15.54
CA SER A 306 2.51 0.12 16.10
C SER A 306 2.47 0.65 17.52
N ILE A 307 3.47 0.35 18.36
CA ILE A 307 3.57 0.90 19.73
C ILE A 307 3.74 2.41 19.69
N VAL A 308 4.67 2.91 18.88
CA VAL A 308 4.91 4.36 18.73
C VAL A 308 3.64 5.07 18.24
N GLY A 309 3.00 4.55 17.19
CA GLY A 309 1.75 5.09 16.66
C GLY A 309 0.63 5.08 17.71
N PHE A 310 0.48 3.97 18.44
CA PHE A 310 -0.50 3.84 19.51
C PHE A 310 -0.31 4.90 20.61
N VAL A 311 0.92 5.10 21.09
CA VAL A 311 1.24 6.11 22.12
C VAL A 311 0.88 7.51 21.65
N ILE A 312 1.20 7.85 20.39
CA ILE A 312 0.87 9.15 19.80
C ILE A 312 -0.64 9.35 19.71
N ILE A 313 -1.37 8.35 19.19
CA ILE A 313 -2.82 8.42 19.01
C ILE A 313 -3.54 8.51 20.36
N ILE A 314 -3.16 7.70 21.35
CA ILE A 314 -3.72 7.78 22.70
C ILE A 314 -3.42 9.13 23.36
N GLY A 315 -2.19 9.65 23.21
CA GLY A 315 -1.83 10.97 23.73
C GLY A 315 -2.68 12.07 23.11
N TRP A 316 -2.94 11.99 21.80
CA TRP A 316 -3.85 12.91 21.10
C TRP A 316 -5.28 12.79 21.60
N VAL A 317 -5.82 11.57 21.62
CA VAL A 317 -7.21 11.30 22.08
C VAL A 317 -7.41 11.73 23.53
N GLY A 318 -6.43 11.53 24.40
CA GLY A 318 -6.50 11.98 25.79
C GLY A 318 -6.57 13.49 25.94
N LYS A 319 -5.94 14.26 25.03
CA LYS A 319 -5.90 15.73 25.09
C LYS A 319 -7.05 16.39 24.31
N TYR A 320 -7.38 15.85 23.15
CA TYR A 320 -8.25 16.50 22.15
C TYR A 320 -9.50 15.66 21.79
N GLY A 321 -9.66 14.48 22.38
CA GLY A 321 -10.70 13.52 21.99
C GLY A 321 -10.47 12.95 20.60
N PHE A 322 -11.52 12.44 19.98
CA PHE A 322 -11.47 11.88 18.62
C PHE A 322 -11.51 12.93 17.50
N ALA A 323 -11.41 14.22 17.85
CA ALA A 323 -11.30 15.29 16.87
C ALA A 323 -9.96 15.18 16.12
N ASN A 324 -9.99 15.41 14.82
CA ASN A 324 -8.78 15.50 14.02
C ASN A 324 -8.22 16.93 14.06
N ARG A 325 -6.96 17.09 13.62
CA ARG A 325 -6.26 18.37 13.64
C ARG A 325 -7.00 19.47 12.88
N THR A 326 -7.58 19.15 11.72
CA THR A 326 -8.23 20.15 10.86
C THR A 326 -9.55 20.68 11.43
N VAL A 327 -10.24 19.94 12.31
CA VAL A 327 -11.47 20.44 12.99
C VAL A 327 -11.12 21.38 14.15
N LEU A 328 -9.90 21.30 14.68
CA LEU A 328 -9.45 22.09 15.83
C LEU A 328 -8.73 23.38 15.43
N ASP A 329 -8.45 23.61 14.15
CA ASP A 329 -7.66 24.74 13.62
C ASP A 329 -6.28 24.89 14.30
N ILE A 330 -5.60 23.77 14.60
CA ILE A 330 -4.24 23.72 15.22
C ILE A 330 -3.23 23.22 14.19
#